data_AF-A0A840QLW4-F1
#
_entry.id   AF-A0A840QLW4-F1
#
_cell.length_a   1.000
_cell.length_b   1.000
_cell.length_c   1.000
_cell.angle_alpha   90.00
_cell.angle_beta   90.00
_cell.angle_gamma   90.00
#
_symmetry.space_group_name_H-M   'P 1'
#
loop_
_entity.id
_entity.type
_entity.pdbx_description
1 polymer ?
#
loop_
_entity_poly.entity_id
_entity_poly.type
_entity_poly.pdbx_seq_one_letter_code
_entity_poly.pdbx_strand_id
1 'polypeptide(L)'
;MDELVSSVIRGYGERIHRVRLMQPLYDLKQLKRKDENGRVIDYFTLGMLALLYFFNEKLNRNYKTGVRELAAFYKRTLHESWQLSDEAYESYARVVVETFRPPGGKGYVTTYDDVEAGEERTLQYKFLKADKHDIETYSQYYTLDEHGLELVFATKEFYGEFQLSINQLLLRRQLEKGEFANALRQIDEMRLNVEELQGRLQKVKHEVQRNIISEETFSRYESMINDIHERLKREDEEFQELQQFVRETRQHFDYKKQTERDEKAYRMMIRIDKELGDVHYEHSMLLKRSIELNYTVLQSAKEAIYQVGVESFNFAQDLTARVFASPLPVSSARVLMNPTLSLEKTEGWSPLAVFERQRLVNQSGEEKEEASFLGVSEEGKEEQFRETQQENFARIMAFIVSVMKGDEMTVQEIIVAMREASLGDWLTHRSFYDFWLILHQRSPLDVSELKGSEEEGDLFERAVATLDLDVQKVICNETNEVLHIEGHYMSDFQLRFVREEFDAI
;
A
#
# COMPACT_ATOMS: atom_id res chain seq x y z
N MET A 1 27.63 -20.50 -35.34
CA MET A 1 26.20 -20.49 -35.76
C MET A 1 25.35 -21.44 -34.91
N ASP A 2 25.91 -22.50 -34.32
CA ASP A 2 25.15 -23.46 -33.50
C ASP A 2 24.69 -22.96 -32.12
N GLU A 3 25.44 -22.08 -31.44
CA GLU A 3 25.02 -21.56 -30.12
C GLU A 3 23.76 -20.67 -30.20
N LEU A 4 23.60 -19.92 -31.28
CA LEU A 4 22.43 -19.07 -31.50
C LEU A 4 21.16 -19.93 -31.70
N VAL A 5 21.28 -21.00 -32.48
CA VAL A 5 20.18 -21.95 -32.72
C VAL A 5 19.84 -22.73 -31.44
N SER A 6 20.85 -23.19 -30.69
CA SER A 6 20.65 -23.85 -29.39
C SER A 6 19.97 -22.92 -28.37
N SER A 7 20.33 -21.63 -28.35
CA SER A 7 19.69 -20.65 -27.46
C SER A 7 18.21 -20.40 -27.77
N VAL A 8 17.81 -20.48 -29.06
CA VAL A 8 16.42 -20.30 -29.51
C VAL A 8 15.56 -21.54 -29.20
N ILE A 9 16.13 -22.74 -29.31
CA ILE A 9 15.43 -24.01 -29.09
C ILE A 9 15.32 -24.32 -27.59
N ARG A 10 16.13 -23.70 -26.74
CA ARG A 10 16.14 -23.94 -25.29
C ARG A 10 14.76 -23.71 -24.65
N GLY A 11 14.25 -24.75 -23.99
CA GLY A 11 12.96 -24.71 -23.32
C GLY A 11 11.77 -24.88 -24.28
N TYR A 12 11.99 -25.43 -25.48
CA TYR A 12 10.92 -25.73 -26.43
C TYR A 12 9.88 -26.69 -25.82
N GLY A 13 10.33 -27.75 -25.17
CA GLY A 13 9.44 -28.72 -24.51
C GLY A 13 8.56 -28.11 -23.41
N GLU A 14 9.12 -27.21 -22.58
CA GLU A 14 8.34 -26.49 -21.55
C GLU A 14 7.27 -25.58 -22.17
N ARG A 15 7.60 -24.90 -23.28
CA ARG A 15 6.63 -24.06 -24.00
C ARG A 15 5.52 -24.89 -24.63
N ILE A 16 5.86 -26.02 -25.26
CA ILE A 16 4.87 -26.96 -25.80
C ILE A 16 3.98 -27.51 -24.69
N HIS A 17 4.53 -27.84 -23.52
CA HIS A 17 3.76 -28.25 -22.36
C HIS A 17 2.71 -27.20 -21.98
N ARG A 18 3.12 -25.93 -21.81
CA ARG A 18 2.20 -24.81 -21.47
C ARG A 18 1.12 -24.60 -22.53
N VAL A 19 1.46 -24.69 -23.81
CA VAL A 19 0.48 -24.54 -24.91
C VAL A 19 -0.52 -25.70 -24.91
N ARG A 20 -0.05 -26.94 -24.71
CA ARG A 20 -0.89 -28.14 -24.69
C ARG A 20 -1.77 -28.23 -23.44
N LEU A 21 -1.38 -27.57 -22.36
CA LEU A 21 -2.17 -27.47 -21.15
C LEU A 21 -3.55 -26.82 -21.39
N MET A 22 -3.65 -25.93 -22.38
CA MET A 22 -4.89 -25.26 -22.80
C MET A 22 -5.81 -26.13 -23.68
N GLN A 23 -5.36 -27.31 -24.10
CA GLN A 23 -6.07 -28.17 -25.06
C GLN A 23 -7.53 -28.48 -24.68
N PRO A 24 -7.88 -28.83 -23.41
CA PRO A 24 -9.27 -29.15 -23.06
C PRO A 24 -10.24 -27.98 -23.29
N LEU A 25 -9.77 -26.73 -23.11
CA LEU A 25 -10.59 -25.55 -23.39
C LEU A 25 -10.83 -25.40 -24.90
N TYR A 26 -9.83 -25.66 -25.73
CA TYR A 26 -10.00 -25.67 -27.19
C TYR A 26 -10.91 -26.81 -27.66
N ASP A 27 -10.86 -27.97 -27.01
CA ASP A 27 -11.77 -29.08 -27.29
C ASP A 27 -13.22 -28.69 -26.94
N LEU A 28 -13.43 -28.01 -25.81
CA LEU A 28 -14.73 -27.41 -25.47
C LEU A 28 -15.19 -26.37 -26.50
N LYS A 29 -14.29 -25.52 -27.01
CA LYS A 29 -14.61 -24.54 -28.07
C LYS A 29 -15.08 -25.20 -29.37
N GLN A 30 -14.63 -26.41 -29.67
CA GLN A 30 -15.05 -27.15 -30.86
C GLN A 30 -16.48 -27.70 -30.74
N LEU A 31 -17.04 -27.81 -29.53
CA LEU A 31 -18.40 -28.28 -29.31
C LEU A 31 -19.43 -27.21 -29.70
N LYS A 32 -20.02 -27.36 -30.88
CA LYS A 32 -21.10 -26.50 -31.38
C LYS A 32 -22.48 -27.12 -31.12
N ARG A 33 -22.86 -27.31 -29.85
CA ARG A 33 -24.24 -27.71 -29.50
C ARG A 33 -25.13 -26.47 -29.45
N LYS A 34 -26.35 -26.63 -29.97
CA LYS A 34 -27.40 -25.61 -29.88
C LYS A 34 -28.30 -25.92 -28.69
N ASP A 35 -28.74 -24.85 -28.04
CA ASP A 35 -29.76 -24.90 -27.00
C ASP A 35 -31.16 -25.17 -27.59
N GLU A 36 -32.14 -25.46 -26.73
CA GLU A 36 -33.58 -25.56 -27.03
C GLU A 36 -34.10 -24.30 -27.76
N ASN A 37 -33.50 -23.14 -27.49
CA ASN A 37 -33.79 -21.87 -28.15
C ASN A 37 -32.98 -21.61 -29.43
N GLY A 38 -32.21 -22.59 -29.91
CA GLY A 38 -31.43 -22.50 -31.16
C GLY A 38 -30.15 -21.66 -31.08
N ARG A 39 -29.78 -21.14 -29.90
CA ARG A 39 -28.53 -20.40 -29.66
C ARG A 39 -27.35 -21.36 -29.56
N VAL A 40 -26.20 -20.97 -30.13
CA VAL A 40 -24.95 -21.73 -29.97
C VAL A 40 -24.42 -21.47 -28.58
N ILE A 41 -24.21 -22.54 -27.82
CA ILE A 41 -23.70 -22.46 -26.46
C ILE A 41 -22.19 -22.33 -26.50
N ASP A 42 -21.66 -21.38 -25.74
CA ASP A 42 -20.22 -21.21 -25.59
C ASP A 42 -19.67 -22.11 -24.47
N TYR A 43 -19.30 -23.34 -24.84
CA TYR A 43 -18.68 -24.31 -23.93
C TYR A 43 -17.27 -23.88 -23.48
N PHE A 44 -16.59 -22.99 -24.22
CA PHE A 44 -15.31 -22.45 -23.78
C PHE A 44 -15.50 -21.59 -22.53
N THR A 45 -16.49 -20.70 -22.55
CA THR A 45 -16.85 -19.86 -21.41
C THR A 45 -17.29 -20.70 -20.20
N LEU A 46 -18.10 -21.73 -20.41
CA LEU A 46 -18.45 -22.67 -19.34
C LEU A 46 -17.22 -23.40 -18.78
N GLY A 47 -16.32 -23.88 -19.64
CA GLY A 47 -15.08 -24.53 -19.23
C GLY A 47 -14.22 -23.65 -18.32
N MET A 48 -14.07 -22.38 -18.69
CA MET A 48 -13.34 -21.39 -17.88
C MET A 48 -14.03 -21.12 -16.53
N LEU A 49 -15.35 -20.97 -16.53
CA LEU A 49 -16.12 -20.75 -15.29
C LEU A 49 -16.04 -21.96 -14.35
N ALA A 50 -16.06 -23.19 -14.87
CA ALA A 50 -15.83 -24.40 -14.06
C ALA A 50 -14.47 -24.38 -13.37
N LEU A 51 -13.39 -24.09 -14.10
CA LEU A 51 -12.05 -24.04 -13.53
C LEU A 51 -11.94 -23.00 -12.41
N LEU A 52 -12.52 -21.80 -12.60
CA LEU A 52 -12.56 -20.75 -11.58
C LEU A 52 -13.38 -21.16 -10.36
N TYR A 53 -14.53 -21.81 -10.57
CA TYR A 53 -15.37 -22.32 -9.49
C TYR A 53 -14.61 -23.34 -8.63
N PHE A 54 -14.03 -24.38 -9.25
CA PHE A 54 -13.27 -25.39 -8.50
C PHE A 54 -12.03 -24.80 -7.81
N PHE A 55 -11.43 -23.74 -8.36
CA PHE A 55 -10.32 -23.03 -7.73
C PHE A 55 -10.76 -22.28 -6.46
N ASN A 56 -11.84 -21.51 -6.56
CA ASN A 56 -12.40 -20.77 -5.43
C ASN A 56 -12.84 -21.70 -4.29
N GLU A 57 -13.50 -22.80 -4.61
CA GLU A 57 -13.93 -23.78 -3.60
C GLU A 57 -12.75 -24.50 -2.94
N LYS A 58 -11.67 -24.77 -3.69
CA LYS A 58 -10.42 -25.32 -3.14
C LYS A 58 -9.73 -24.32 -2.19
N LEU A 59 -9.73 -23.02 -2.51
CA LEU A 59 -9.22 -21.97 -1.61
C LEU A 59 -10.04 -21.89 -0.31
N ASN A 60 -11.37 -21.94 -0.42
CA ASN A 60 -12.30 -21.92 0.71
C ASN A 60 -12.35 -23.25 1.51
N ARG A 61 -11.49 -24.23 1.17
CA ARG A 61 -11.43 -25.57 1.77
C ARG A 61 -12.78 -26.32 1.71
N ASN A 62 -13.60 -26.02 0.71
CA ASN A 62 -14.84 -26.73 0.47
C ASN A 62 -14.64 -27.84 -0.56
N TYR A 63 -14.75 -29.08 -0.10
CA TYR A 63 -14.46 -30.29 -0.88
C TYR A 63 -15.72 -31.00 -1.41
N LYS A 64 -16.91 -30.42 -1.18
CA LYS A 64 -18.20 -30.96 -1.65
C LYS A 64 -18.60 -30.35 -2.99
N THR A 65 -17.73 -30.44 -3.99
CA THR A 65 -17.94 -29.82 -5.30
C THR A 65 -18.10 -30.88 -6.38
N GLY A 66 -19.34 -31.09 -6.82
CA GLY A 66 -19.72 -32.07 -7.83
C GLY A 66 -20.42 -31.41 -9.02
N VAL A 67 -20.95 -32.25 -9.91
CA VAL A 67 -21.65 -31.79 -11.13
C VAL A 67 -22.91 -30.98 -10.77
N ARG A 68 -23.62 -31.35 -9.70
CA ARG A 68 -24.84 -30.66 -9.25
C ARG A 68 -24.54 -29.27 -8.70
N GLU A 69 -23.49 -29.14 -7.90
CA GLU A 69 -23.08 -27.86 -7.33
C GLU A 69 -22.56 -26.91 -8.41
N LEU A 70 -21.82 -27.43 -9.40
CA LEU A 70 -21.39 -26.67 -10.57
C LEU A 70 -22.60 -26.21 -11.42
N ALA A 71 -23.60 -27.06 -11.61
CA ALA A 71 -24.84 -26.69 -12.31
C ALA A 71 -25.62 -25.60 -11.58
N ALA A 72 -25.71 -25.68 -10.25
CA ALA A 72 -26.32 -24.63 -9.42
C ALA A 72 -25.55 -23.31 -9.51
N PHE A 73 -24.21 -23.38 -9.54
CA PHE A 73 -23.36 -22.21 -9.77
C PHE A 73 -23.65 -21.57 -11.12
N TYR A 74 -23.66 -22.34 -12.21
CA TYR A 74 -24.00 -21.83 -13.53
C TYR A 74 -25.38 -21.20 -13.59
N LYS A 75 -26.38 -21.84 -12.98
CA LYS A 75 -27.72 -21.29 -12.89
C LYS A 75 -27.69 -19.92 -12.21
N ARG A 76 -26.98 -19.76 -11.10
CA ARG A 76 -26.89 -18.47 -10.38
C ARG A 76 -26.16 -17.39 -11.18
N THR A 77 -25.08 -17.75 -11.89
CA THR A 77 -24.25 -16.76 -12.61
C THR A 77 -24.80 -16.41 -13.99
N LEU A 78 -25.48 -17.33 -14.67
CA LEU A 78 -25.92 -17.17 -16.05
C LEU A 78 -27.43 -16.97 -16.18
N HIS A 79 -28.20 -16.94 -15.08
CA HIS A 79 -29.66 -16.80 -15.09
C HIS A 79 -30.15 -15.60 -15.92
N GLU A 80 -29.42 -14.49 -15.89
CA GLU A 80 -29.80 -13.27 -16.61
C GLU A 80 -29.55 -13.38 -18.12
N SER A 81 -28.58 -14.19 -18.53
CA SER A 81 -28.17 -14.31 -19.92
C SER A 81 -28.82 -15.51 -20.62
N TRP A 82 -28.94 -16.65 -19.94
CA TRP A 82 -29.41 -17.92 -20.48
C TRP A 82 -30.60 -18.45 -19.66
N GLN A 83 -31.79 -18.45 -20.26
CA GLN A 83 -32.99 -19.05 -19.68
C GLN A 83 -33.07 -20.53 -20.08
N LEU A 84 -32.46 -21.39 -19.27
CA LEU A 84 -32.34 -22.83 -19.49
C LEU A 84 -33.07 -23.61 -18.39
N SER A 85 -33.48 -24.84 -18.69
CA SER A 85 -34.01 -25.78 -17.69
C SER A 85 -32.90 -26.27 -16.75
N ASP A 86 -33.29 -26.72 -15.54
CA ASP A 86 -32.34 -27.23 -14.55
C ASP A 86 -31.60 -28.50 -15.05
N GLU A 87 -32.27 -29.31 -15.85
CA GLU A 87 -31.69 -30.51 -16.50
C GLU A 87 -30.64 -30.13 -17.54
N ALA A 88 -30.85 -29.03 -18.28
CA ALA A 88 -29.90 -28.53 -19.25
C ALA A 88 -28.59 -28.07 -18.58
N TYR A 89 -28.67 -27.33 -17.46
CA TYR A 89 -27.49 -26.91 -16.69
C TYR A 89 -26.69 -28.10 -16.16
N GLU A 90 -27.35 -29.14 -15.66
CA GLU A 90 -26.66 -30.37 -15.20
C GLU A 90 -25.98 -31.09 -16.37
N SER A 91 -26.64 -31.15 -17.53
CA SER A 91 -26.06 -31.76 -18.74
C SER A 91 -24.80 -31.03 -19.21
N TYR A 92 -24.77 -29.70 -19.13
CA TYR A 92 -23.62 -28.89 -19.53
C TYR A 92 -22.47 -29.01 -18.53
N ALA A 93 -22.78 -28.97 -17.23
CA ALA A 93 -21.80 -29.21 -16.18
C ALA A 93 -21.14 -30.59 -16.34
N ARG A 94 -21.92 -31.63 -16.70
CA ARG A 94 -21.40 -32.98 -16.94
C ARG A 94 -20.44 -33.03 -18.12
N VAL A 95 -20.81 -32.44 -19.26
CA VAL A 95 -19.95 -32.37 -20.46
C VAL A 95 -18.63 -31.67 -20.16
N VAL A 96 -18.67 -30.56 -19.40
CA VAL A 96 -17.46 -29.82 -19.01
C VAL A 96 -16.56 -30.66 -18.09
N VAL A 97 -17.14 -31.30 -17.07
CA VAL A 97 -16.37 -32.15 -16.14
C VAL A 97 -15.78 -33.36 -16.86
N GLU A 98 -16.52 -34.02 -17.75
CA GLU A 98 -16.01 -35.12 -18.58
C GLU A 98 -14.89 -34.68 -19.51
N THR A 99 -14.93 -33.43 -19.99
CA THR A 99 -13.85 -32.86 -20.80
C THR A 99 -12.62 -32.50 -19.96
N PHE A 100 -12.73 -32.21 -18.67
CA PHE A 100 -11.54 -32.07 -17.83
C PHE A 100 -11.06 -33.39 -17.21
N ARG A 101 -11.93 -34.40 -17.18
CA ARG A 101 -11.65 -35.73 -16.68
C ARG A 101 -12.38 -36.80 -17.50
N PRO A 102 -11.72 -37.39 -18.52
CA PRO A 102 -12.31 -38.43 -19.35
C PRO A 102 -12.82 -39.62 -18.53
N PRO A 103 -13.91 -40.27 -18.97
CA PRO A 103 -14.45 -41.46 -18.31
C PRO A 103 -13.39 -42.57 -18.27
N GLY A 104 -13.03 -42.99 -17.05
CA GLY A 104 -11.95 -43.96 -16.79
C GLY A 104 -10.74 -43.39 -16.03
N GLY A 105 -10.71 -42.08 -15.75
CA GLY A 105 -9.71 -41.46 -14.86
C GLY A 105 -8.28 -41.48 -15.40
N LYS A 106 -8.08 -41.86 -16.66
CA LYS A 106 -6.79 -41.77 -17.35
C LYS A 106 -6.53 -40.30 -17.69
N GLY A 107 -5.31 -39.84 -17.41
CA GLY A 107 -4.90 -38.50 -17.79
C GLY A 107 -4.88 -38.33 -19.31
N TYR A 108 -5.03 -37.09 -19.77
CA TYR A 108 -4.84 -36.71 -21.17
C TYR A 108 -3.43 -37.03 -21.61
N VAL A 109 -3.29 -37.85 -22.65
CA VAL A 109 -1.98 -38.20 -23.21
C VAL A 109 -1.81 -37.50 -24.55
N THR A 110 -0.73 -36.76 -24.74
CA THR A 110 -0.40 -36.12 -26.01
C THR A 110 1.08 -36.34 -26.31
N THR A 111 1.38 -36.72 -27.54
CA THR A 111 2.75 -36.85 -28.05
C THR A 111 3.14 -35.58 -28.81
N TYR A 112 4.41 -35.22 -28.74
CA TYR A 112 4.99 -34.14 -29.52
C TYR A 112 6.46 -34.43 -29.83
N ASP A 113 6.92 -33.89 -30.96
CA ASP A 113 8.33 -33.97 -31.36
C ASP A 113 9.12 -32.93 -30.56
N ASP A 114 10.03 -33.38 -29.69
CA ASP A 114 10.91 -32.46 -28.98
C ASP A 114 12.12 -32.11 -29.85
N VAL A 115 12.11 -30.89 -30.41
CA VAL A 115 13.17 -30.37 -31.28
C VAL A 115 14.50 -30.21 -30.53
N GLU A 116 14.47 -30.08 -29.20
CA GLU A 116 15.68 -29.96 -28.36
C GLU A 116 16.33 -31.33 -28.12
N ALA A 117 15.53 -32.37 -27.95
CA ALA A 117 16.00 -33.74 -27.66
C ALA A 117 16.11 -34.63 -28.91
N GLY A 118 15.46 -34.26 -30.02
CA GLY A 118 15.41 -35.07 -31.24
C GLY A 118 14.55 -36.34 -31.13
N GLU A 119 13.65 -36.41 -30.14
CA GLU A 119 12.84 -37.59 -29.83
C GLU A 119 11.36 -37.21 -29.61
N GLU A 120 10.45 -38.15 -29.90
CA GLU A 120 9.03 -38.01 -29.53
C GLU A 120 8.87 -38.13 -28.01
N ARG A 121 8.32 -37.09 -27.38
CA ARG A 121 7.98 -37.10 -25.95
C ARG A 121 6.48 -37.20 -25.75
N THR A 122 6.11 -37.95 -24.72
CA THR A 122 4.71 -38.12 -24.31
C THR A 122 4.44 -37.31 -23.04
N LEU A 123 3.43 -36.46 -23.07
CA LEU A 123 2.96 -35.68 -21.91
C LEU A 123 1.64 -36.27 -21.41
N GLN A 124 1.51 -36.39 -20.09
CA GLN A 124 0.28 -36.81 -19.44
C GLN A 124 -0.24 -35.69 -18.53
N TYR A 125 -1.50 -35.28 -18.71
CA TYR A 125 -2.15 -34.24 -17.91
C TYR A 125 -3.36 -34.78 -17.14
N LYS A 126 -3.58 -34.23 -15.95
CA LYS A 126 -4.75 -34.49 -15.12
C LYS A 126 -5.23 -33.16 -14.56
N PHE A 127 -6.44 -32.75 -14.91
CA PHE A 127 -6.98 -31.45 -14.52
C PHE A 127 -7.86 -31.54 -13.26
N LEU A 128 -8.64 -32.61 -13.12
CA LEU A 128 -9.47 -32.89 -11.94
C LEU A 128 -9.15 -34.26 -11.34
N LYS A 129 -9.09 -34.32 -10.01
CA LYS A 129 -8.98 -35.56 -9.23
C LYS A 129 -10.29 -35.83 -8.47
N ALA A 130 -10.61 -37.11 -8.27
CA ALA A 130 -11.71 -37.49 -7.39
C ALA A 130 -11.26 -37.33 -5.92
N ASP A 131 -12.10 -36.76 -5.08
CA ASP A 131 -11.80 -36.58 -3.65
C ASP A 131 -12.60 -37.57 -2.79
N LYS A 132 -13.90 -37.31 -2.58
CA LYS A 132 -14.81 -38.19 -1.82
C LYS A 132 -15.99 -38.65 -2.68
N HIS A 133 -16.46 -39.87 -2.43
CA HIS A 133 -17.70 -40.39 -3.00
C HIS A 133 -18.71 -40.56 -1.88
N ASP A 134 -19.90 -39.98 -2.05
CA ASP A 134 -21.02 -40.25 -1.17
C ASP A 134 -21.86 -41.38 -1.77
N ILE A 135 -21.88 -42.52 -1.07
CA ILE A 135 -22.54 -43.75 -1.50
C ILE A 135 -24.07 -43.58 -1.41
N GLU A 136 -24.57 -42.69 -0.54
CA GLU A 136 -26.01 -42.48 -0.33
C GLU A 136 -26.65 -41.64 -1.45
N THR A 137 -25.93 -40.66 -1.99
CA THR A 137 -26.42 -39.75 -3.04
C THR A 137 -25.89 -40.08 -4.44
N TYR A 138 -25.12 -41.17 -4.60
CA TYR A 138 -24.42 -41.54 -5.84
C TYR A 138 -23.61 -40.37 -6.46
N SER A 139 -23.17 -39.43 -5.62
CA SER A 139 -22.54 -38.19 -6.06
C SER A 139 -21.02 -38.30 -5.97
N GLN A 140 -20.34 -37.89 -7.05
CA GLN A 140 -18.89 -37.86 -7.13
C GLN A 140 -18.41 -36.42 -7.01
N TYR A 141 -17.50 -36.17 -6.06
CA TYR A 141 -16.88 -34.87 -5.86
C TYR A 141 -15.51 -34.79 -6.54
N TYR A 142 -15.21 -33.62 -7.11
CA TYR A 142 -14.01 -33.36 -7.90
C TYR A 142 -13.25 -32.18 -7.31
N THR A 143 -11.93 -32.27 -7.31
CA THR A 143 -11.06 -31.17 -6.91
C THR A 143 -10.01 -30.92 -7.99
N LEU A 144 -9.51 -29.68 -8.10
CA LEU A 144 -8.44 -29.36 -9.04
C LEU A 144 -7.16 -30.12 -8.68
N ASP A 145 -6.63 -30.80 -9.69
CA ASP A 145 -5.33 -31.44 -9.67
C ASP A 145 -4.23 -30.45 -10.11
N GLU A 146 -2.96 -30.86 -10.08
CA GLU A 146 -1.81 -29.97 -10.31
C GLU A 146 -1.86 -29.26 -11.68
N HIS A 147 -2.19 -29.97 -12.77
CA HIS A 147 -2.30 -29.34 -14.09
C HIS A 147 -3.58 -28.50 -14.25
N GLY A 148 -4.62 -28.81 -13.46
CA GLY A 148 -5.82 -27.96 -13.39
C GLY A 148 -5.52 -26.63 -12.72
N LEU A 149 -4.71 -26.64 -11.66
CA LEU A 149 -4.17 -25.43 -11.06
C LEU A 149 -3.27 -24.70 -12.05
N GLU A 150 -2.32 -25.38 -12.68
CA GLU A 150 -1.44 -24.80 -13.70
C GLU A 150 -2.22 -24.14 -14.85
N LEU A 151 -3.38 -24.68 -15.22
CA LEU A 151 -4.24 -24.13 -16.28
C LEU A 151 -4.95 -22.87 -15.84
N VAL A 152 -5.53 -22.90 -14.64
CA VAL A 152 -6.05 -21.69 -14.01
C VAL A 152 -4.93 -20.65 -13.90
N PHE A 153 -3.69 -21.10 -13.64
CA PHE A 153 -2.55 -20.22 -13.46
C PHE A 153 -2.02 -19.62 -14.76
N ALA A 154 -2.11 -20.34 -15.86
CA ALA A 154 -1.72 -19.86 -17.18
C ALA A 154 -2.78 -18.95 -17.83
N THR A 155 -4.05 -19.11 -17.47
CA THR A 155 -5.20 -18.40 -18.07
C THR A 155 -5.62 -17.15 -17.33
N LYS A 156 -5.42 -17.11 -16.01
CA LYS A 156 -5.47 -15.87 -15.28
C LYS A 156 -4.14 -15.16 -15.52
N GLU A 157 -4.19 -13.97 -16.12
CA GLU A 157 -3.50 -12.87 -15.44
C GLU A 157 -4.06 -12.88 -14.02
N PHE A 158 -3.38 -13.57 -13.12
CA PHE A 158 -3.73 -13.45 -11.73
C PHE A 158 -3.61 -11.98 -11.39
N TYR A 159 -4.53 -11.50 -10.56
CA TYR A 159 -4.21 -10.34 -9.75
C TYR A 159 -2.77 -10.56 -9.27
N GLY A 160 -1.83 -9.68 -9.66
CA GLY A 160 -0.44 -9.75 -9.17
C GLY A 160 -0.36 -9.86 -7.64
N GLU A 161 -1.50 -9.61 -6.99
CA GLU A 161 -1.82 -9.76 -5.60
C GLU A 161 -1.62 -11.15 -4.96
N PHE A 162 -1.51 -12.26 -5.70
CA PHE A 162 -1.29 -13.58 -5.07
C PHE A 162 -0.04 -14.33 -5.57
N GLN A 163 0.73 -13.73 -6.47
CA GLN A 163 1.88 -14.40 -7.09
C GLN A 163 2.98 -14.71 -6.07
N LEU A 164 3.15 -13.86 -5.05
CA LEU A 164 4.19 -14.02 -4.04
C LEU A 164 3.88 -15.18 -3.06
N SER A 165 2.66 -15.25 -2.53
CA SER A 165 2.22 -16.36 -1.66
C SER A 165 2.27 -17.73 -2.34
N ILE A 166 1.94 -17.80 -3.65
CA ILE A 166 2.02 -19.05 -4.42
C ILE A 166 3.47 -19.49 -4.58
N ASN A 167 4.36 -18.55 -4.87
CA ASN A 167 5.78 -18.85 -5.04
C ASN A 167 6.44 -19.30 -3.73
N GLN A 168 6.02 -18.75 -2.58
CA GLN A 168 6.44 -19.20 -1.25
C GLN A 168 6.01 -20.66 -0.97
N LEU A 169 4.75 -21.01 -1.27
CA LEU A 169 4.24 -22.38 -1.15
C LEU A 169 4.98 -23.36 -2.06
N LEU A 170 5.23 -22.97 -3.31
CA LEU A 170 5.93 -23.78 -4.28
C LEU A 170 7.40 -23.99 -3.89
N LEU A 171 8.06 -22.94 -3.40
CA LEU A 171 9.42 -23.01 -2.85
C LEU A 171 9.50 -24.03 -1.71
N ARG A 172 8.58 -23.93 -0.74
CA ARG A 172 8.50 -24.87 0.39
C ARG A 172 8.43 -26.32 -0.09
N ARG A 173 7.53 -26.60 -1.04
CA ARG A 173 7.34 -27.95 -1.59
C ARG A 173 8.56 -28.45 -2.38
N GLN A 174 9.25 -27.59 -3.11
CA GLN A 174 10.46 -27.95 -3.86
C GLN A 174 11.62 -28.28 -2.90
N LEU A 175 11.74 -27.53 -1.81
CA LEU A 175 12.74 -27.78 -0.76
C LEU A 175 12.47 -29.11 -0.03
N GLU A 176 11.21 -29.44 0.28
CA GLU A 176 10.82 -30.74 0.84
C GLU A 176 11.20 -31.92 -0.07
N LYS A 177 11.11 -31.73 -1.39
CA LYS A 177 11.51 -32.74 -2.40
C LYS A 177 13.02 -32.79 -2.67
N GLY A 178 13.79 -31.82 -2.17
CA GLY A 178 15.22 -31.67 -2.46
C GLY A 178 15.54 -31.13 -3.86
N GLU A 179 14.60 -30.46 -4.51
CA GLU A 179 14.75 -29.88 -5.86
C GLU A 179 15.35 -28.46 -5.79
N PHE A 180 16.60 -28.33 -5.34
CA PHE A 180 17.22 -27.03 -5.05
C PHE A 180 17.40 -26.09 -6.26
N ALA A 181 17.58 -26.64 -7.46
CA ALA A 181 17.72 -25.82 -8.67
C ALA A 181 16.40 -25.12 -9.05
N ASN A 182 15.27 -25.84 -8.90
CA ASN A 182 13.94 -25.29 -9.13
C ASN A 182 13.59 -24.25 -8.05
N ALA A 183 13.98 -24.52 -6.80
CA ALA A 183 13.82 -23.61 -5.67
C ALA A 183 14.51 -22.25 -5.91
N LEU A 184 15.72 -22.25 -6.47
CA LEU A 184 16.41 -21.01 -6.85
C LEU A 184 15.65 -20.22 -7.93
N ARG A 185 15.14 -20.90 -8.96
CA ARG A 185 14.31 -20.24 -9.98
C ARG A 185 13.05 -19.63 -9.36
N GLN A 186 12.46 -20.31 -8.38
CA GLN A 186 11.30 -19.81 -7.67
C GLN A 186 11.60 -18.53 -6.88
N ILE A 187 12.78 -18.44 -6.28
CA ILE A 187 13.25 -17.22 -5.60
C ILE A 187 13.47 -16.08 -6.59
N ASP A 188 14.05 -16.35 -7.75
CA ASP A 188 14.18 -15.33 -8.80
C ASP A 188 12.81 -14.80 -9.27
N GLU A 189 11.82 -15.68 -9.41
CA GLU A 189 10.44 -15.27 -9.72
C GLU A 189 9.82 -14.43 -8.59
N MET A 190 10.08 -14.77 -7.31
CA MET A 190 9.65 -13.92 -6.19
C MET A 190 10.30 -12.54 -6.22
N ARG A 191 11.58 -12.44 -6.57
CA ARG A 191 12.28 -11.14 -6.69
C ARG A 191 11.61 -10.24 -7.72
N LEU A 192 11.30 -10.78 -8.90
CA LEU A 192 10.60 -10.03 -9.95
C LEU A 192 9.22 -9.54 -9.50
N ASN A 193 8.48 -10.37 -8.75
CA ASN A 193 7.17 -9.98 -8.22
C ASN A 193 7.28 -8.82 -7.19
N VAL A 194 8.31 -8.86 -6.34
CA VAL A 194 8.59 -7.78 -5.36
C VAL A 194 8.93 -6.48 -6.10
N GLU A 195 9.76 -6.53 -7.14
CA GLU A 195 10.09 -5.37 -8.00
C GLU A 195 8.83 -4.80 -8.69
N GLU A 196 7.95 -5.64 -9.20
CA GLU A 196 6.68 -5.21 -9.81
C GLU A 196 5.78 -4.51 -8.77
N LEU A 197 5.68 -5.10 -7.58
CA LEU A 197 4.87 -4.54 -6.49
C LEU A 197 5.39 -3.18 -6.03
N GLN A 198 6.72 -3.01 -5.97
CA GLN A 198 7.36 -1.72 -5.74
C GLN A 198 6.96 -0.69 -6.81
N GLY A 199 7.00 -1.08 -8.08
CA GLY A 199 6.59 -0.22 -9.20
C GLY A 199 5.12 0.20 -9.11
N ARG A 200 4.22 -0.72 -8.72
CA ARG A 200 2.80 -0.43 -8.49
C ARG A 200 2.61 0.54 -7.32
N LEU A 201 3.30 0.33 -6.20
CA LEU A 201 3.23 1.20 -5.02
C LEU A 201 3.65 2.64 -5.36
N GLN A 202 4.69 2.80 -6.18
CA GLN A 202 5.17 4.11 -6.62
C GLN A 202 4.15 4.83 -7.53
N LYS A 203 3.45 4.10 -8.41
CA LYS A 203 2.37 4.68 -9.22
C LYS A 203 1.21 5.15 -8.35
N VAL A 204 0.76 4.31 -7.42
CA VAL A 204 -0.30 4.68 -6.46
C VAL A 204 0.10 5.92 -5.67
N LYS A 205 1.35 6.01 -5.19
CA LYS A 205 1.87 7.21 -4.53
C LYS A 205 1.69 8.48 -5.37
N HIS A 206 2.08 8.42 -6.65
CA HIS A 206 1.94 9.58 -7.54
C HIS A 206 0.48 9.93 -7.87
N GLU A 207 -0.41 8.93 -7.96
CA GLU A 207 -1.84 9.16 -8.19
C GLU A 207 -2.50 9.82 -6.98
N VAL A 208 -2.22 9.33 -5.78
CA VAL A 208 -2.68 9.88 -4.49
C VAL A 208 -2.28 11.35 -4.39
N GLN A 209 -1.01 11.68 -4.63
CA GLN A 209 -0.51 13.05 -4.56
C GLN A 209 -1.17 14.01 -5.58
N ARG A 210 -1.76 13.50 -6.67
CA ARG A 210 -2.35 14.32 -7.74
C ARG A 210 -3.88 14.47 -7.65
N ASN A 211 -4.58 13.49 -7.10
CA ASN A 211 -6.02 13.31 -7.34
C ASN A 211 -6.92 13.35 -6.10
N ILE A 212 -6.40 13.58 -4.89
CA ILE A 212 -7.25 13.70 -3.70
C ILE A 212 -7.93 15.07 -3.71
N ILE A 213 -9.03 15.20 -4.44
CA ILE A 213 -9.91 16.38 -4.39
C ILE A 213 -11.27 15.99 -3.82
N SER A 214 -11.63 14.71 -3.87
CA SER A 214 -12.95 14.17 -3.50
C SER A 214 -12.88 13.09 -2.41
N GLU A 215 -13.79 13.16 -1.45
CA GLU A 215 -13.95 12.20 -0.34
C GLU A 215 -14.15 10.76 -0.82
N GLU A 216 -14.91 10.55 -1.91
CA GLU A 216 -15.09 9.24 -2.53
C GLU A 216 -13.77 8.66 -3.08
N THR A 217 -12.91 9.52 -3.63
CA THR A 217 -11.61 9.11 -4.18
C THR A 217 -10.62 8.80 -3.07
N PHE A 218 -10.65 9.57 -1.98
CA PHE A 218 -9.88 9.30 -0.78
C PHE A 218 -10.21 7.94 -0.18
N SER A 219 -11.49 7.66 0.08
CA SER A 219 -11.93 6.39 0.68
C SER A 219 -11.52 5.16 -0.16
N ARG A 220 -11.55 5.29 -1.50
CA ARG A 220 -11.09 4.24 -2.42
C ARG A 220 -9.58 3.98 -2.30
N TYR A 221 -8.75 5.02 -2.24
CA TYR A 221 -7.31 4.87 -2.11
C TYR A 221 -6.91 4.37 -0.72
N GLU A 222 -7.58 4.86 0.34
CA GLU A 222 -7.39 4.37 1.71
C GLU A 222 -7.69 2.87 1.81
N SER A 223 -8.85 2.42 1.30
CA SER A 223 -9.18 1.00 1.25
C SER A 223 -8.12 0.20 0.48
N MET A 224 -7.72 0.68 -0.70
CA MET A 224 -6.73 -0.01 -1.53
C MET A 224 -5.37 -0.14 -0.84
N ILE A 225 -4.90 0.89 -0.14
CA ILE A 225 -3.59 0.87 0.52
C ILE A 225 -3.65 0.03 1.79
N ASN A 226 -4.75 0.08 2.54
CA ASN A 226 -4.97 -0.80 3.69
C ASN A 226 -5.00 -2.27 3.27
N ASP A 227 -5.68 -2.60 2.17
CA ASP A 227 -5.71 -3.96 1.61
C ASP A 227 -4.29 -4.43 1.23
N ILE A 228 -3.50 -3.55 0.60
CA ILE A 228 -2.09 -3.84 0.27
C ILE A 228 -1.27 -4.06 1.54
N HIS A 229 -1.43 -3.21 2.56
CA HIS A 229 -0.71 -3.30 3.82
C HIS A 229 -1.01 -4.60 4.56
N GLU A 230 -2.29 -4.94 4.75
CA GLU A 230 -2.69 -6.19 5.41
C GLU A 230 -2.19 -7.43 4.67
N ARG A 231 -2.08 -7.36 3.34
CA ARG A 231 -1.53 -8.45 2.55
C ARG A 231 -0.03 -8.59 2.73
N LEU A 232 0.72 -7.48 2.60
CA LEU A 232 2.16 -7.47 2.80
C LEU A 232 2.52 -7.96 4.21
N LYS A 233 1.72 -7.60 5.22
CA LYS A 233 1.93 -8.08 6.59
C LYS A 233 1.79 -9.60 6.71
N ARG A 234 0.75 -10.19 6.10
CA ARG A 234 0.57 -11.66 6.07
C ARG A 234 1.69 -12.36 5.30
N GLU A 235 2.10 -11.80 4.17
CA GLU A 235 3.20 -12.34 3.36
C GLU A 235 4.56 -12.27 4.09
N ASP A 236 4.79 -11.26 4.93
CA ASP A 236 6.01 -11.12 5.76
C ASP A 236 6.06 -12.22 6.83
N GLU A 237 4.94 -12.51 7.49
CA GLU A 237 4.82 -13.64 8.43
C GLU A 237 5.13 -14.97 7.74
N GLU A 238 4.58 -15.20 6.54
CA GLU A 238 4.87 -16.41 5.73
C GLU A 238 6.35 -16.48 5.29
N PHE A 239 6.99 -15.34 4.99
CA PHE A 239 8.43 -15.28 4.69
C PHE A 239 9.30 -15.68 5.88
N GLN A 240 8.95 -15.21 7.08
CA GLN A 240 9.67 -15.55 8.30
C GLN A 240 9.61 -17.06 8.57
N GLU A 241 8.43 -17.67 8.45
CA GLU A 241 8.27 -19.12 8.56
C GLU A 241 9.10 -19.88 7.51
N LEU A 242 9.09 -19.40 6.25
CA LEU A 242 9.83 -20.02 5.17
C LEU A 242 11.34 -19.92 5.35
N GLN A 243 11.84 -18.77 5.81
CA GLN A 243 13.26 -18.62 6.17
C GLN A 243 13.66 -19.54 7.32
N GLN A 244 12.82 -19.66 8.34
CA GLN A 244 13.08 -20.58 9.44
C GLN A 244 13.16 -22.03 8.91
N PHE A 245 12.22 -22.45 8.06
CA PHE A 245 12.22 -23.76 7.44
C PHE A 245 13.49 -24.02 6.61
N VAL A 246 13.96 -23.04 5.84
CA VAL A 246 15.21 -23.15 5.07
C VAL A 246 16.41 -23.32 6.00
N ARG A 247 16.48 -22.55 7.09
CA ARG A 247 17.55 -22.64 8.09
C ARG A 247 17.57 -23.99 8.80
N GLU A 248 16.41 -24.51 9.19
CA GLU A 248 16.26 -25.83 9.79
C GLU A 248 16.70 -26.94 8.82
N THR A 249 16.26 -26.86 7.56
CA THR A 249 16.66 -27.81 6.53
C THR A 249 18.16 -27.77 6.27
N ARG A 250 18.76 -26.57 6.23
CA ARG A 250 20.22 -26.37 6.10
C ARG A 250 20.99 -27.02 7.24
N GLN A 251 20.55 -26.83 8.49
CA GLN A 251 21.17 -27.45 9.66
C GLN A 251 21.10 -28.98 9.56
N HIS A 252 19.98 -29.54 9.08
CA HIS A 252 19.83 -30.98 8.93
C HIS A 252 20.81 -31.61 7.92
N PHE A 253 21.24 -30.85 6.90
CA PHE A 253 22.27 -31.27 5.95
C PHE A 253 23.70 -31.09 6.49
N ASP A 254 23.93 -30.14 7.41
CA ASP A 254 25.26 -29.90 8.01
C ASP A 254 25.77 -31.13 8.79
N TYR A 255 24.86 -31.88 9.43
CA TYR A 255 25.16 -33.11 10.18
C TYR A 255 25.43 -34.35 9.31
N LYS A 256 25.11 -34.32 8.01
CA LYS A 256 25.18 -35.49 7.08
C LYS A 256 26.35 -35.44 6.09
N LYS A 257 27.41 -34.66 6.34
CA LYS A 257 28.59 -34.52 5.45
C LYS A 257 29.40 -35.81 5.25
N GLN A 258 28.88 -36.76 4.47
CA GLN A 258 29.59 -37.98 4.11
C GLN A 258 29.79 -38.17 2.59
N THR A 259 29.06 -37.43 1.73
CA THR A 259 29.10 -37.62 0.26
C THR A 259 29.33 -36.30 -0.50
N GLU A 260 30.07 -36.32 -1.62
CA GLU A 260 30.25 -35.15 -2.52
C GLU A 260 28.92 -34.57 -3.05
N ARG A 261 27.89 -35.41 -3.18
CA ARG A 261 26.54 -34.98 -3.58
C ARG A 261 25.88 -34.12 -2.51
N ASP A 262 26.10 -34.43 -1.24
CA ASP A 262 25.56 -33.70 -0.09
C ASP A 262 26.24 -32.34 0.06
N GLU A 263 27.52 -32.24 -0.28
CA GLU A 263 28.27 -30.98 -0.28
C GLU A 263 27.77 -30.01 -1.37
N LYS A 264 27.39 -30.52 -2.54
CA LYS A 264 26.75 -29.71 -3.59
C LYS A 264 25.37 -29.22 -3.16
N ALA A 265 24.55 -30.10 -2.57
CA ALA A 265 23.24 -29.74 -2.03
C ALA A 265 23.34 -28.69 -0.91
N TYR A 266 24.30 -28.84 0.00
CA TYR A 266 24.55 -27.89 1.07
C TYR A 266 24.96 -26.50 0.53
N ARG A 267 25.83 -26.44 -0.49
CA ARG A 267 26.17 -25.18 -1.17
C ARG A 267 24.97 -24.52 -1.82
N MET A 268 24.10 -25.29 -2.48
CA MET A 268 22.85 -24.76 -3.03
C MET A 268 21.94 -24.23 -1.93
N MET A 269 21.85 -24.91 -0.79
CA MET A 269 21.05 -24.46 0.35
C MET A 269 21.57 -23.15 0.94
N ILE A 270 22.90 -22.98 1.08
CA ILE A 270 23.49 -21.69 1.50
C ILE A 270 23.06 -20.57 0.55
N ARG A 271 23.08 -20.84 -0.75
CA ARG A 271 22.66 -19.85 -1.75
C ARG A 271 21.18 -19.53 -1.64
N ILE A 272 20.32 -20.53 -1.50
CA ILE A 272 18.87 -20.36 -1.32
C ILE A 272 18.59 -19.52 -0.07
N ASP A 273 19.24 -19.81 1.06
CA ASP A 273 19.09 -19.07 2.32
C ASP A 273 19.47 -17.59 2.14
N LYS A 274 20.57 -17.31 1.43
CA LYS A 274 20.99 -15.94 1.13
C LYS A 274 20.01 -15.21 0.20
N GLU A 275 19.69 -15.79 -0.96
CA GLU A 275 18.84 -15.14 -1.97
C GLU A 275 17.40 -14.94 -1.44
N LEU A 276 16.89 -15.89 -0.66
CA LEU A 276 15.61 -15.72 0.04
C LEU A 276 15.69 -14.65 1.13
N GLY A 277 16.84 -14.54 1.80
CA GLY A 277 17.20 -13.43 2.69
C GLY A 277 17.01 -12.07 2.05
N ASP A 278 17.62 -11.90 0.88
CA ASP A 278 17.62 -10.65 0.12
C ASP A 278 16.20 -10.29 -0.37
N VAL A 279 15.45 -11.26 -0.90
CA VAL A 279 14.06 -11.05 -1.34
C VAL A 279 13.14 -10.68 -0.18
N HIS A 280 13.28 -11.34 0.97
CA HIS A 280 12.50 -11.00 2.16
C HIS A 280 12.81 -9.58 2.65
N TYR A 281 14.08 -9.17 2.65
CA TYR A 281 14.46 -7.80 3.02
C TYR A 281 13.78 -6.74 2.13
N GLU A 282 13.83 -6.93 0.81
CA GLU A 282 13.17 -6.02 -0.14
C GLU A 282 11.65 -5.97 0.10
N HIS A 283 11.02 -7.13 0.36
CA HIS A 283 9.59 -7.20 0.68
C HIS A 283 9.24 -6.47 1.99
N SER A 284 10.00 -6.68 3.07
CA SER A 284 9.80 -5.97 4.34
C SER A 284 10.00 -4.45 4.19
N MET A 285 10.86 -4.01 3.27
CA MET A 285 10.99 -2.59 2.92
C MET A 285 9.74 -2.05 2.23
N LEU A 286 9.06 -2.84 1.39
CA LEU A 286 7.76 -2.46 0.82
C LEU A 286 6.68 -2.35 1.88
N LEU A 287 6.68 -3.24 2.88
CA LEU A 287 5.77 -3.15 4.02
C LEU A 287 5.94 -1.82 4.75
N LYS A 288 7.18 -1.40 5.05
CA LYS A 288 7.45 -0.08 5.66
C LYS A 288 6.94 1.07 4.79
N ARG A 289 7.23 1.02 3.49
CA ARG A 289 6.81 2.05 2.53
C ARG A 289 5.29 2.14 2.37
N SER A 290 4.56 1.03 2.57
CA SER A 290 3.09 1.05 2.58
C SER A 290 2.52 1.86 3.75
N ILE A 291 3.18 1.83 4.92
CA ILE A 291 2.81 2.62 6.10
C ILE A 291 3.05 4.11 5.84
N GLU A 292 4.23 4.45 5.29
CA GLU A 292 4.55 5.83 4.87
C GLU A 292 3.55 6.37 3.84
N LEU A 293 3.13 5.53 2.90
CA LEU A 293 2.15 5.90 1.90
C LEU A 293 0.79 6.19 2.55
N ASN A 294 0.34 5.37 3.49
CA ASN A 294 -0.88 5.63 4.27
C ASN A 294 -0.84 6.99 4.97
N TYR A 295 0.29 7.33 5.61
CA TYR A 295 0.48 8.65 6.21
C TYR A 295 0.41 9.78 5.16
N THR A 296 1.07 9.60 4.02
CA THR A 296 1.07 10.58 2.91
C THR A 296 -0.34 10.82 2.37
N VAL A 297 -1.17 9.77 2.28
CA VAL A 297 -2.57 9.86 1.83
C VAL A 297 -3.40 10.68 2.80
N LEU A 298 -3.27 10.42 4.11
CA LEU A 298 -3.95 11.18 5.16
C LEU A 298 -3.57 12.66 5.13
N GLN A 299 -2.27 12.95 5.00
CA GLN A 299 -1.77 14.32 4.91
C GLN A 299 -2.27 15.02 3.64
N SER A 300 -2.22 14.36 2.49
CA SER A 300 -2.72 14.90 1.22
C SER A 300 -4.23 15.17 1.26
N ALA A 301 -5.00 14.32 1.93
CA ALA A 301 -6.43 14.52 2.11
C ALA A 301 -6.74 15.70 3.03
N LYS A 302 -5.99 15.84 4.12
CA LYS A 302 -6.07 17.00 5.01
C LYS A 302 -5.78 18.30 4.24
N GLU A 303 -4.72 18.32 3.44
CA GLU A 303 -4.38 19.46 2.58
C GLU A 303 -5.47 19.76 1.55
N ALA A 304 -6.05 18.74 0.92
CA ALA A 304 -7.16 18.89 -0.01
C ALA A 304 -8.40 19.50 0.66
N ILE A 305 -8.78 19.04 1.85
CA ILE A 305 -9.90 19.60 2.63
C ILE A 305 -9.63 21.08 2.97
N TYR A 306 -8.40 21.42 3.36
CA TYR A 306 -8.02 22.82 3.57
C TYR A 306 -8.14 23.64 2.28
N GLN A 307 -7.70 23.10 1.13
CA GLN A 307 -7.80 23.79 -0.16
C GLN A 307 -9.24 23.95 -0.65
N VAL A 308 -10.13 23.00 -0.37
CA VAL A 308 -11.57 23.10 -0.70
C VAL A 308 -12.26 24.18 0.15
N GLY A 309 -11.82 24.38 1.39
CA GLY A 309 -12.33 25.44 2.27
C GLY A 309 -11.79 26.84 1.95
N VAL A 310 -10.73 26.95 1.14
CA VAL A 310 -10.20 28.23 0.66
C VAL A 310 -10.85 28.51 -0.69
N GLU A 311 -11.72 29.53 -0.76
CA GLU A 311 -12.15 30.08 -2.05
C GLU A 311 -10.92 30.58 -2.80
N SER A 312 -10.33 29.72 -3.63
CA SER A 312 -9.16 30.07 -4.43
C SER A 312 -9.60 31.05 -5.51
N PHE A 313 -9.24 32.33 -5.33
CA PHE A 313 -9.48 33.35 -6.32
C PHE A 313 -8.60 33.09 -7.56
N ASN A 314 -9.19 32.62 -8.65
CA ASN A 314 -8.45 32.38 -9.88
C ASN A 314 -8.23 33.73 -10.57
N PHE A 315 -7.09 34.36 -10.30
CA PHE A 315 -6.76 35.70 -10.80
C PHE A 315 -6.93 35.84 -12.32
N ALA A 316 -6.55 34.80 -13.06
CA ALA A 316 -6.67 34.79 -14.51
C ALA A 316 -8.14 34.80 -14.95
N GLN A 317 -8.96 33.92 -14.38
CA GLN A 317 -10.35 33.76 -14.80
C GLN A 317 -11.27 34.85 -14.23
N ASP A 318 -11.14 35.18 -12.95
CA ASP A 318 -12.10 36.03 -12.25
C ASP A 318 -11.79 37.52 -12.40
N LEU A 319 -10.50 37.86 -12.51
CA LEU A 319 -10.05 39.25 -12.62
C LEU A 319 -9.64 39.59 -14.06
N THR A 320 -8.66 38.88 -14.62
CA THR A 320 -8.13 39.28 -15.94
C THR A 320 -9.14 39.07 -17.05
N ALA A 321 -9.83 37.93 -17.11
CA ALA A 321 -10.81 37.67 -18.17
C ALA A 321 -11.98 38.69 -18.13
N ARG A 322 -12.40 39.12 -16.94
CA ARG A 322 -13.44 40.15 -16.78
C ARG A 322 -12.97 41.53 -17.21
N VAL A 323 -11.73 41.91 -16.89
CA VAL A 323 -11.11 43.18 -17.34
C VAL A 323 -10.91 43.20 -18.86
N PHE A 324 -10.56 42.07 -19.47
CA PHE A 324 -10.40 41.97 -20.93
C PHE A 324 -11.74 41.87 -21.68
N ALA A 325 -12.75 41.19 -21.12
CA ALA A 325 -14.07 41.04 -21.75
C ALA A 325 -14.92 42.32 -21.66
N SER A 326 -14.79 43.09 -20.57
CA SER A 326 -15.42 44.40 -20.42
C SER A 326 -14.33 45.42 -20.06
N PRO A 327 -13.75 46.11 -21.06
CA PRO A 327 -12.67 47.06 -20.80
C PRO A 327 -13.22 48.21 -19.94
N LEU A 328 -12.89 48.16 -18.66
CA LEU A 328 -13.23 49.20 -17.70
C LEU A 328 -12.46 50.49 -18.04
N PRO A 329 -13.02 51.67 -17.76
CA PRO A 329 -12.27 52.92 -17.82
C PRO A 329 -10.97 52.81 -17.02
N VAL A 330 -9.89 53.40 -17.54
CA VAL A 330 -8.51 53.29 -16.97
C VAL A 330 -8.46 53.63 -15.49
N SER A 331 -9.28 54.60 -15.04
CA SER A 331 -9.40 54.97 -13.63
C SER A 331 -9.94 53.83 -12.76
N SER A 332 -10.97 53.12 -13.24
CA SER A 332 -11.61 52.01 -12.52
C SER A 332 -10.74 50.75 -12.56
N ALA A 333 -10.07 50.49 -13.68
CA ALA A 333 -9.11 49.40 -13.80
C ALA A 333 -7.90 49.59 -12.85
N ARG A 334 -7.42 50.83 -12.70
CA ARG A 334 -6.34 51.15 -11.75
C ARG A 334 -6.74 50.88 -10.31
N VAL A 335 -7.95 51.25 -9.89
CA VAL A 335 -8.45 50.98 -8.54
C VAL A 335 -8.56 49.47 -8.28
N LEU A 336 -9.00 48.70 -9.28
CA LEU A 336 -9.15 47.25 -9.20
C LEU A 336 -7.80 46.50 -9.18
N MET A 337 -6.79 47.01 -9.88
CA MET A 337 -5.43 46.44 -9.92
C MET A 337 -4.50 46.93 -8.81
N ASN A 338 -4.77 48.07 -8.17
CA ASN A 338 -3.90 48.65 -7.14
C ASN A 338 -3.56 47.70 -5.96
N PRO A 339 -4.50 46.87 -5.45
CA PRO A 339 -4.21 45.92 -4.38
C PRO A 339 -3.30 44.77 -4.80
N THR A 340 -3.20 44.51 -6.11
CA THR A 340 -2.54 43.33 -6.68
C THR A 340 -1.17 43.67 -7.27
N LEU A 341 -0.91 44.97 -7.49
CA LEU A 341 0.40 45.47 -7.82
C LEU A 341 1.28 45.43 -6.57
N SER A 342 2.37 44.65 -6.65
CA SER A 342 3.40 44.68 -5.63
C SER A 342 4.00 46.09 -5.53
N LEU A 343 4.32 46.52 -4.31
CA LEU A 343 5.19 47.70 -4.13
C LEU A 343 6.48 47.46 -4.92
N GLU A 344 6.87 48.45 -5.71
CA GLU A 344 8.09 48.42 -6.51
C GLU A 344 9.29 48.10 -5.60
N LYS A 345 9.76 46.85 -5.67
CA LYS A 345 10.98 46.43 -4.98
C LYS A 345 12.15 46.88 -5.85
N THR A 346 12.77 47.98 -5.48
CA THR A 346 14.05 48.36 -6.07
C THR A 346 15.12 47.37 -5.61
N GLU A 347 15.72 46.64 -6.56
CA GLU A 347 16.92 45.84 -6.29
C GLU A 347 18.09 46.79 -6.00
N GLY A 348 18.30 47.08 -4.72
CA GLY A 348 19.42 47.88 -4.24
C GLY A 348 20.46 46.98 -3.58
N TRP A 349 21.72 47.10 -3.99
CA TRP A 349 22.82 46.50 -3.24
C TRP A 349 23.03 47.28 -1.94
N SER A 350 22.87 46.63 -0.80
CA SER A 350 23.11 47.24 0.51
C SER A 350 24.62 47.32 0.78
N PRO A 351 25.18 48.51 1.06
CA PRO A 351 26.59 48.65 1.45
C PRO A 351 26.95 47.88 2.72
N LEU A 352 25.96 47.51 3.54
CA LEU A 352 26.16 46.71 4.74
C LEU A 352 26.49 45.24 4.43
N ALA A 353 26.20 44.76 3.22
CA ALA A 353 26.59 43.42 2.76
C ALA A 353 28.11 43.21 2.77
N VAL A 354 28.91 44.28 2.76
CA VAL A 354 30.38 44.21 2.87
C VAL A 354 30.83 43.70 4.25
N PHE A 355 30.03 43.95 5.29
CA PHE A 355 30.34 43.54 6.67
C PHE A 355 29.75 42.18 7.02
N GLU A 356 28.99 41.55 6.11
CA GLU A 356 28.54 40.19 6.32
C GLU A 356 29.73 39.23 6.34
N ARG A 357 29.59 38.14 7.11
CA ARG A 357 30.64 37.13 7.23
C ARG A 357 30.90 36.51 5.86
N GLN A 358 32.03 36.87 5.25
CA GLN A 358 32.45 36.23 4.02
C GLN A 358 32.81 34.77 4.29
N ARG A 359 32.29 33.88 3.46
CA ARG A 359 32.63 32.45 3.51
C ARG A 359 34.10 32.30 3.17
N LEU A 360 34.90 31.83 4.13
CA LEU A 360 36.28 31.45 3.90
C LEU A 360 36.28 30.19 3.04
N VAL A 361 36.56 30.35 1.74
CA VAL A 361 36.79 29.22 0.84
C VAL A 361 38.25 28.81 0.98
N ASN A 362 38.50 27.64 1.54
CA ASN A 362 39.83 27.04 1.57
C ASN A 362 40.22 26.65 0.13
N GLN A 363 41.35 27.16 -0.37
CA GLN A 363 41.87 26.90 -1.73
C GLN A 363 42.38 25.47 -1.96
N SER A 364 42.00 24.50 -1.14
CA SER A 364 42.45 23.12 -1.23
C SER A 364 41.26 22.16 -1.07
N GLY A 365 40.53 21.94 -2.16
CA GLY A 365 39.45 20.96 -2.21
C GLY A 365 38.44 21.32 -3.28
N GLU A 366 38.69 20.80 -4.48
CA GLU A 366 37.75 20.55 -5.58
C GLU A 366 36.53 21.48 -5.68
N GLU A 367 36.57 22.32 -6.72
CA GLU A 367 35.39 22.92 -7.35
C GLU A 367 34.41 21.80 -7.76
N LYS A 368 33.50 21.45 -6.85
CA LYS A 368 32.17 21.03 -7.27
C LYS A 368 31.42 22.29 -7.67
N GLU A 369 31.44 22.58 -8.96
CA GLU A 369 30.37 23.32 -9.61
C GLU A 369 29.06 22.54 -9.44
N GLU A 370 28.46 22.64 -8.26
CA GLU A 370 27.01 22.66 -8.15
C GLU A 370 26.63 24.13 -8.04
N ALA A 371 26.55 24.78 -9.20
CA ALA A 371 25.59 25.86 -9.41
C ALA A 371 24.17 25.27 -9.42
N SER A 372 23.81 24.56 -8.35
CA SER A 372 22.44 24.44 -7.92
C SER A 372 22.06 25.85 -7.47
N PHE A 373 21.15 26.47 -8.21
CA PHE A 373 20.28 27.48 -7.61
C PHE A 373 19.80 26.87 -6.28
N LEU A 374 20.19 27.48 -5.16
CA LEU A 374 19.73 27.12 -3.81
C LEU A 374 18.22 27.39 -3.75
N GLY A 375 17.43 26.48 -4.33
CA GLY A 375 16.14 26.16 -3.78
C GLY A 375 16.43 25.62 -2.39
N VAL A 376 16.20 26.44 -1.38
CA VAL A 376 16.18 26.00 0.02
C VAL A 376 15.31 24.74 0.03
N SER A 377 15.91 23.58 0.31
CA SER A 377 15.21 22.30 0.40
C SER A 377 13.98 22.49 1.29
N GLU A 378 12.83 21.96 0.89
CA GLU A 378 11.58 22.06 1.67
C GLU A 378 11.79 21.57 3.11
N GLU A 379 12.64 20.56 3.31
CA GLU A 379 13.02 20.01 4.62
C GLU A 379 13.62 21.08 5.57
N GLY A 380 14.44 22.00 5.04
CA GLY A 380 15.07 23.06 5.84
C GLY A 380 14.10 24.18 6.24
N LYS A 381 13.02 24.40 5.46
CA LYS A 381 11.96 25.36 5.82
C LYS A 381 11.05 24.79 6.90
N GLU A 382 10.76 23.49 6.82
CA GLU A 382 9.96 22.80 7.83
C GLU A 382 10.67 22.77 9.19
N GLU A 383 11.99 22.59 9.21
CA GLU A 383 12.77 22.64 10.44
C GLU A 383 12.78 24.03 11.08
N GLN A 384 13.04 25.09 10.30
CA GLN A 384 12.98 26.48 10.80
C GLN A 384 11.57 26.88 11.27
N PHE A 385 10.53 26.44 10.56
CA PHE A 385 9.15 26.68 10.97
C PHE A 385 8.83 25.96 12.28
N ARG A 386 9.28 24.71 12.45
CA ARG A 386 9.12 23.94 13.68
C ARG A 386 9.81 24.60 14.87
N GLU A 387 11.07 25.02 14.72
CA GLU A 387 11.80 25.73 15.78
C GLU A 387 11.05 27.01 16.21
N THR A 388 10.56 27.78 15.23
CA THR A 388 9.80 29.02 15.49
C THR A 388 8.49 28.73 16.23
N GLN A 389 7.78 27.65 15.89
CA GLN A 389 6.54 27.27 16.58
C GLN A 389 6.80 26.75 18.00
N GLN A 390 7.85 25.96 18.22
CA GLN A 390 8.24 25.51 19.55
C GLN A 390 8.54 26.70 20.49
N GLU A 391 9.24 27.73 19.99
CA GLU A 391 9.49 28.95 20.76
C GLU A 391 8.21 29.72 21.09
N ASN A 392 7.29 29.81 20.12
CA ASN A 392 6.01 30.47 20.33
C ASN A 392 5.15 29.73 21.37
N PHE A 393 5.08 28.40 21.29
CA PHE A 393 4.35 27.58 22.25
C PHE A 393 4.96 27.66 23.65
N ALA A 394 6.29 27.71 23.76
CA ALA A 394 6.96 27.92 25.04
C ALA A 394 6.60 29.28 25.67
N ARG A 395 6.53 30.35 24.86
CA ARG A 395 6.11 31.68 25.36
C ARG A 395 4.66 31.70 25.80
N ILE A 396 3.76 31.06 25.05
CA ILE A 396 2.34 30.94 25.41
C ILE A 396 2.20 30.15 26.73
N MET A 397 2.88 29.01 26.85
CA MET A 397 2.85 28.20 28.07
C MET A 397 3.43 28.95 29.27
N ALA A 398 4.56 29.65 29.10
CA ALA A 398 5.16 30.49 30.15
C ALA A 398 4.18 31.54 30.68
N PHE A 399 3.43 32.17 29.76
CA PHE A 399 2.41 33.14 30.14
C PHE A 399 1.26 32.48 30.92
N ILE A 400 0.76 31.34 30.45
CA ILE A 400 -0.31 30.59 31.12
C ILE A 400 0.11 30.22 32.55
N VAL A 401 1.32 29.70 32.74
CA VAL A 401 1.87 29.36 34.07
C VAL A 401 1.95 30.61 34.96
N SER A 402 2.36 31.76 34.44
CA SER A 402 2.47 33.00 35.22
C SER A 402 1.11 33.56 35.70
N VAL A 403 0.03 33.28 34.97
CA VAL A 403 -1.32 33.78 35.26
C VAL A 403 -2.12 32.78 36.09
N MET A 404 -1.80 31.49 35.99
CA MET A 404 -2.54 30.43 36.65
C MET A 404 -2.41 30.53 38.19
N LYS A 405 -3.54 30.76 38.88
CA LYS A 405 -3.61 30.88 40.35
C LYS A 405 -4.16 29.62 41.05
N GLY A 406 -4.57 28.60 40.30
CA GLY A 406 -5.10 27.30 40.78
C GLY A 406 -4.72 26.16 39.82
N ASP A 407 -5.38 25.01 39.89
CA ASP A 407 -5.08 23.86 39.01
C ASP A 407 -5.98 23.80 37.76
N GLU A 408 -6.96 24.71 37.65
CA GLU A 408 -7.89 24.83 36.52
C GLU A 408 -8.02 26.28 36.08
N MET A 409 -8.04 26.52 34.77
CA MET A 409 -8.28 27.84 34.18
C MET A 409 -8.91 27.67 32.79
N THR A 410 -9.86 28.55 32.43
CA THR A 410 -10.46 28.53 31.09
C THR A 410 -9.71 29.45 30.13
N VAL A 411 -9.84 29.20 28.83
CA VAL A 411 -9.24 30.06 27.80
C VAL A 411 -9.82 31.46 27.86
N GLN A 412 -11.10 31.62 28.22
CA GLN A 412 -11.72 32.92 28.45
C GLN A 412 -10.98 33.75 29.52
N GLU A 413 -10.61 33.14 30.64
CA GLU A 413 -9.86 33.81 31.71
C GLU A 413 -8.44 34.19 31.26
N ILE A 414 -7.80 33.33 30.45
CA ILE A 414 -6.47 33.59 29.87
C ILE A 414 -6.53 34.77 28.90
N ILE A 415 -7.57 34.89 28.08
CA ILE A 415 -7.75 36.00 27.14
C ILE A 415 -7.91 37.32 27.89
N VAL A 416 -8.70 37.33 28.98
CA VAL A 416 -8.85 38.51 29.84
C VAL A 416 -7.50 38.91 30.43
N ALA A 417 -6.74 37.95 30.96
CA ALA A 417 -5.41 38.21 31.51
C ALA A 417 -4.40 38.70 30.45
N MET A 418 -4.44 38.18 29.22
CA MET A 418 -3.59 38.63 28.11
C MET A 418 -3.90 40.07 27.70
N ARG A 419 -5.18 40.46 27.73
CA ARG A 419 -5.60 41.85 27.45
C ARG A 419 -5.15 42.81 28.55
N GLU A 420 -5.25 42.39 29.82
CA GLU A 420 -4.77 43.19 30.96
C GLU A 420 -3.24 43.34 30.97
N ALA A 421 -2.51 42.31 30.50
CA ALA A 421 -1.05 42.31 30.40
C ALA A 421 -0.51 43.00 29.13
N SER A 422 -1.35 43.68 28.34
CA SER A 422 -0.99 44.33 27.06
C SER A 422 -0.37 43.40 25.99
N LEU A 423 -0.71 42.11 26.03
CA LEU A 423 -0.29 41.08 25.05
C LEU A 423 -1.36 40.82 23.98
N GLY A 424 -2.17 41.82 23.65
CA GLY A 424 -3.28 41.70 22.69
C GLY A 424 -2.85 41.21 21.30
N ASP A 425 -1.63 41.53 20.87
CA ASP A 425 -1.10 41.12 19.56
C ASP A 425 -1.05 39.60 19.38
N TRP A 426 -0.83 38.84 20.47
CA TRP A 426 -0.79 37.38 20.42
C TRP A 426 -2.16 36.74 20.17
N LEU A 427 -3.25 37.42 20.54
CA LEU A 427 -4.61 36.95 20.28
C LEU A 427 -4.96 36.98 18.79
N THR A 428 -4.26 37.81 18.00
CA THR A 428 -4.38 37.82 16.53
C THR A 428 -3.42 36.85 15.84
N HIS A 429 -2.45 36.30 16.57
CA HIS A 429 -1.41 35.46 16.01
C HIS A 429 -1.88 34.01 15.89
N ARG A 430 -1.70 33.41 14.72
CA ARG A 430 -2.14 32.03 14.42
C ARG A 430 -1.64 30.99 15.43
N SER A 431 -0.40 31.12 15.89
CA SER A 431 0.22 30.21 16.88
C SER A 431 -0.57 30.09 18.18
N PHE A 432 -1.36 31.10 18.57
CA PHE A 432 -2.21 31.02 19.76
C PHE A 432 -3.33 29.99 19.58
N TYR A 433 -4.00 30.00 18.42
CA TYR A 433 -5.07 29.04 18.10
C TYR A 433 -4.52 27.63 17.86
N ASP A 434 -3.39 27.54 17.14
CA ASP A 434 -2.72 26.27 16.87
C ASP A 434 -2.30 25.59 18.19
N PHE A 435 -1.84 26.36 19.19
CA PHE A 435 -1.49 25.83 20.51
C PHE A 435 -2.67 25.10 21.18
N TRP A 436 -3.84 25.75 21.28
CA TRP A 436 -5.02 25.16 21.94
C TRP A 436 -5.59 23.96 21.19
N LEU A 437 -5.62 24.03 19.85
CA LEU A 437 -6.15 22.96 19.01
C LEU A 437 -5.29 21.69 19.08
N ILE A 438 -3.97 21.84 19.03
CA ILE A 438 -3.05 20.68 19.13
C ILE A 438 -3.01 20.16 20.57
N LEU A 439 -3.07 21.03 21.57
CA LEU A 439 -3.13 20.63 22.98
C LEU A 439 -4.39 19.82 23.30
N HIS A 440 -5.55 20.22 22.75
CA HIS A 440 -6.80 19.46 22.89
C HIS A 440 -6.71 18.08 22.23
N GLN A 441 -6.20 17.99 20.99
CA GLN A 441 -6.05 16.72 20.28
C GLN A 441 -5.12 15.73 20.98
N ARG A 442 -4.16 16.22 21.75
CA ARG A 442 -3.17 15.42 22.48
C ARG A 442 -3.45 15.29 23.98
N SER A 443 -4.61 15.74 24.44
CA SER A 443 -5.03 15.60 25.83
C SER A 443 -5.45 14.13 26.10
N PRO A 444 -4.99 13.48 27.20
CA PRO A 444 -4.10 13.99 28.24
C PRO A 444 -2.61 13.93 27.84
N LEU A 445 -1.89 15.02 28.11
CA LEU A 445 -0.47 15.16 27.79
C LEU A 445 0.38 14.78 29.00
N ASP A 446 1.12 13.67 28.90
CA ASP A 446 1.98 13.15 29.98
C ASP A 446 3.37 13.82 29.95
N VAL A 447 3.67 14.60 31.00
CA VAL A 447 4.89 15.43 31.10
C VAL A 447 6.16 14.57 31.26
N SER A 448 6.04 13.37 31.84
CA SER A 448 7.15 12.45 32.08
C SER A 448 7.65 11.74 30.81
N GLU A 449 6.75 11.45 29.86
CA GLU A 449 7.13 10.80 28.59
C GLU A 449 7.93 11.76 27.70
N LEU A 450 7.53 13.03 27.66
CA LEU A 450 8.17 14.06 26.83
C LEU A 450 9.49 14.60 27.37
N LYS A 451 9.74 14.50 28.69
CA LYS A 451 11.05 14.83 29.28
C LYS A 451 12.08 13.71 29.10
N GLY A 452 11.65 12.50 28.70
CA GLY A 452 12.48 11.29 28.63
C GLY A 452 12.64 10.68 27.24
N SER A 453 11.85 11.07 26.25
CA SER A 453 12.00 10.59 24.87
C SER A 453 13.12 11.32 24.14
N GLU A 454 14.15 10.60 23.70
CA GLU A 454 15.17 11.05 22.73
C GLU A 454 14.58 11.26 21.30
N GLU A 455 13.27 11.43 21.17
CA GLU A 455 12.61 11.78 19.92
C GLU A 455 12.73 13.30 19.73
N GLU A 456 13.85 13.74 19.16
CA GLU A 456 14.01 15.09 18.64
C GLU A 456 12.86 15.39 17.66
N GLY A 457 11.94 16.29 18.03
CA GLY A 457 10.95 16.78 17.07
C GLY A 457 9.54 17.09 17.60
N ASP A 458 9.25 16.95 18.90
CA ASP A 458 7.91 17.27 19.38
C ASP A 458 7.67 18.80 19.55
N LEU A 459 6.51 19.30 19.10
CA LEU A 459 6.17 20.73 19.13
C LEU A 459 6.00 21.29 20.54
N PHE A 460 5.68 20.43 21.53
CA PHE A 460 5.48 20.83 22.93
C PHE A 460 6.70 20.65 23.82
N GLU A 461 7.81 20.12 23.32
CA GLU A 461 9.01 19.82 24.12
C GLU A 461 9.50 21.05 24.92
N ARG A 462 9.69 22.19 24.23
CA ARG A 462 10.10 23.46 24.87
C ARG A 462 9.01 24.06 25.77
N ALA A 463 7.74 23.82 25.46
CA ALA A 463 6.62 24.31 26.27
C ALA A 463 6.50 23.53 27.59
N VAL A 464 6.67 22.21 27.55
CA VAL A 464 6.66 21.33 28.73
C VAL A 464 7.89 21.54 29.61
N ALA A 465 9.03 21.92 29.02
CA ALA A 465 10.22 22.33 29.78
C ALA A 465 9.98 23.58 30.67
N THR A 466 8.93 24.35 30.38
CA THR A 466 8.56 25.55 31.16
C THR A 466 7.62 25.24 32.34
N LEU A 467 7.12 24.00 32.44
CA LEU A 467 6.27 23.55 33.56
C LEU A 467 7.12 23.12 34.77
N ASP A 468 6.65 23.47 35.97
CA ASP A 468 7.23 23.03 37.24
C ASP A 468 7.24 21.49 37.37
N LEU A 469 8.19 20.95 38.14
CA LEU A 469 8.43 19.50 38.29
C LEU A 469 7.23 18.73 38.88
N ASP A 470 6.28 19.42 39.50
CA ASP A 470 5.17 18.82 40.23
C ASP A 470 3.95 18.49 39.33
N VAL A 471 3.95 18.94 38.06
CA VAL A 471 2.85 18.68 37.11
C VAL A 471 3.12 17.39 36.32
N GLN A 472 2.28 16.37 36.50
CA GLN A 472 2.40 15.09 35.78
C GLN A 472 1.61 15.08 34.47
N LYS A 473 0.40 15.66 34.46
CA LYS A 473 -0.49 15.64 33.29
C LYS A 473 -1.10 17.00 33.00
N VAL A 474 -1.17 17.34 31.72
CA VAL A 474 -1.93 18.50 31.22
C VAL A 474 -3.16 17.98 30.51
N ILE A 475 -4.34 18.34 31.02
CA ILE A 475 -5.64 17.96 30.44
C ILE A 475 -6.29 19.21 29.86
N CYS A 476 -6.63 19.17 28.59
CA CYS A 476 -7.40 20.19 27.90
C CYS A 476 -8.75 19.58 27.49
N ASN A 477 -9.85 20.14 27.98
CA ASN A 477 -11.22 19.70 27.65
C ASN A 477 -11.97 20.82 26.94
N GLU A 478 -12.63 20.52 25.83
CA GLU A 478 -13.52 21.47 25.16
C GLU A 478 -14.82 21.67 25.96
N THR A 479 -15.24 22.93 26.10
CA THR A 479 -16.53 23.31 26.69
C THR A 479 -17.49 23.74 25.58
N ASN A 480 -18.80 23.67 25.84
CA ASN A 480 -19.85 23.98 24.85
C ASN A 480 -19.99 25.49 24.52
N GLU A 481 -19.14 26.36 25.05
CA GLU A 481 -19.20 27.80 24.84
C GLU A 481 -18.27 28.23 23.70
N VAL A 482 -18.71 29.17 22.87
CA VAL A 482 -17.93 29.67 21.72
C VAL A 482 -17.46 31.10 22.02
N LEU A 483 -16.14 31.29 22.01
CA LEU A 483 -15.48 32.58 22.22
C LEU A 483 -15.34 33.34 20.90
N HIS A 484 -15.61 34.64 20.95
CA HIS A 484 -15.41 35.57 19.85
C HIS A 484 -14.21 36.48 20.13
N ILE A 485 -13.12 36.26 19.40
CA ILE A 485 -11.86 36.99 19.56
C ILE A 485 -11.54 37.71 18.25
N GLU A 486 -11.77 39.02 18.20
CA GLU A 486 -11.30 39.93 17.13
C GLU A 486 -11.48 39.43 15.68
N GLY A 487 -12.60 38.74 15.40
CA GLY A 487 -12.94 38.22 14.06
C GLY A 487 -12.76 36.71 13.89
N HIS A 488 -12.26 36.00 14.91
CA HIS A 488 -12.14 34.55 14.95
C HIS A 488 -13.08 33.91 15.98
N TYR A 489 -13.60 32.72 15.66
CA TYR A 489 -14.44 31.90 16.52
C TYR A 489 -13.64 30.69 16.99
N MET A 490 -13.63 30.42 18.29
CA MET A 490 -12.99 29.24 18.88
C MET A 490 -13.84 28.73 20.05
N SER A 491 -13.98 27.42 20.21
CA SER A 491 -14.58 26.84 21.42
C SER A 491 -13.73 27.20 22.66
N ASP A 492 -14.38 27.45 23.80
CA ASP A 492 -13.65 27.65 25.05
C ASP A 492 -13.10 26.30 25.54
N PHE A 493 -11.84 26.29 25.97
CA PHE A 493 -11.20 25.11 26.52
C PHE A 493 -10.95 25.31 28.01
N GLN A 494 -11.17 24.25 28.78
CA GLN A 494 -10.76 24.18 30.18
C GLN A 494 -9.44 23.45 30.27
N LEU A 495 -8.41 24.14 30.76
CA LEU A 495 -7.10 23.59 31.03
C LEU A 495 -7.03 23.17 32.50
N ARG A 496 -6.62 21.92 32.76
CA ARG A 496 -6.37 21.38 34.10
C ARG A 496 -4.95 20.83 34.19
N PHE A 497 -4.19 21.26 35.20
CA PHE A 497 -2.91 20.65 35.56
C PHE A 497 -3.12 19.63 36.69
N VAL A 498 -2.72 18.39 36.45
CA VAL A 498 -2.74 17.34 37.47
C VAL A 498 -1.37 17.29 38.12
N ARG A 499 -1.32 17.67 39.41
CA ARG A 499 -0.11 17.63 40.23
C ARG A 499 -0.08 16.37 41.09
N GLU A 500 1.12 15.86 41.37
CA GLU A 500 1.29 14.74 42.29
C GLU A 500 1.00 15.24 43.72
N GLU A 501 0.04 14.61 44.43
CA GLU A 501 -0.14 14.85 45.86
C GLU A 501 1.12 14.36 46.58
N PHE A 502 2.00 15.28 46.98
CA PHE A 502 2.97 14.98 48.03
C PHE A 502 2.17 14.73 49.31
N ASP A 503 1.96 13.46 49.63
CA ASP A 503 1.57 13.02 50.97
C ASP A 503 2.55 13.68 51.97
N ALA A 504 2.04 14.67 52.70
CA ALA A 504 2.73 15.25 53.82
C ALA A 504 2.87 14.17 54.91
N ILE A 505 4.12 13.93 55.33
CA ILE A 505 4.52 13.08 56.47
C ILE A 505 3.74 13.42 57.73
#